data_AF-A0A7J2MHC9-F1
#
_entry.id   AF-A0A7J2MHC9-F1
#
_cell.length_a   1.000
_cell.length_b   1.000
_cell.length_c   1.000
_cell.angle_alpha   90.00
_cell.angle_beta   90.00
_cell.angle_gamma   90.00
#
_symmetry.space_group_name_H-M   'P 1'
#
loop_
_entity.id
_entity.type
_entity.pdbx_description
1 polymer ?
#
loop_
_entity_poly.entity_id
_entity_poly.type
_entity_poly.pdbx_seq_one_letter_code
_entity_poly.pdbx_strand_id
1 'polypeptide(L)' 'MEKLEKRLKEIDKEIDRFRIRIKDSEDLKSVEGVFDTFTLKTLYQLSNKGYIDALGGVISTGKEANIYHALG' A
#
# COMPACT_ATOMS: atom_id res chain seq x y z
N MET A 1 -11.04 4.13 -23.00
CA MET A 1 -9.61 3.89 -22.75
C MET A 1 -8.98 5.04 -21.97
N GLU A 2 -9.05 6.27 -22.48
CA GLU A 2 -8.44 7.47 -21.85
C GLU A 2 -8.86 7.75 -20.39
N LYS A 3 -10.13 7.52 -20.02
CA LYS A 3 -10.62 7.72 -18.65
C LYS A 3 -10.07 6.69 -17.65
N LEU A 4 -9.74 5.48 -18.12
CA LEU A 4 -9.15 4.41 -17.31
C LEU A 4 -7.67 4.70 -17.06
N GLU A 5 -6.94 5.11 -18.10
CA GLU A 5 -5.54 5.55 -17.99
C GLU A 5 -5.40 6.72 -17.03
N LYS A 6 -6.30 7.70 -17.11
CA LYS A 6 -6.30 8.86 -16.21
C LYS A 6 -6.52 8.46 -14.75
N ARG A 7 -7.38 7.47 -14.50
CA ARG A 7 -7.61 6.90 -13.17
C ARG A 7 -6.41 6.14 -12.64
N LEU A 8 -5.78 5.31 -13.47
CA LEU A 8 -4.57 4.58 -13.10
C LEU A 8 -3.43 5.56 -12.77
N LYS A 9 -3.28 6.63 -13.55
CA LYS A 9 -2.27 7.65 -13.33
C LYS A 9 -2.49 8.49 -12.07
N GLU A 10 -3.74 8.70 -11.67
CA GLU A 10 -4.09 9.33 -10.38
C GLU A 10 -3.79 8.38 -9.22
N ILE A 11 -4.11 7.10 -9.35
CA ILE A 11 -3.79 6.05 -8.36
C ILE A 11 -2.28 5.93 -8.19
N ASP A 12 -1.50 5.89 -9.28
CA ASP A 12 -0.04 5.83 -9.23
C ASP A 12 0.56 7.05 -8.50
N LYS A 13 0.06 8.26 -8.79
CA LYS A 13 0.48 9.48 -8.07
C LYS A 13 0.14 9.41 -6.59
N GLU A 14 -0.99 8.83 -6.25
CA GLU A 14 -1.43 8.69 -4.88
C GLU A 14 -0.54 7.67 -4.13
N ILE A 15 -0.26 6.53 -4.76
CA ILE A 15 0.69 5.52 -4.28
C ILE A 15 2.08 6.12 -4.08
N ASP A 16 2.57 6.92 -5.03
CA ASP A 16 3.89 7.57 -4.92
C ASP A 16 3.94 8.60 -3.79
N ARG A 17 2.85 9.34 -3.54
CA ARG A 17 2.74 10.23 -2.37
C ARG A 17 2.77 9.45 -1.04
N PHE A 18 2.18 8.26 -1.00
CA PHE A 18 2.26 7.38 0.16
C PHE A 18 3.67 6.81 0.35
N ARG A 19 4.36 6.45 -0.74
CA ARG A 19 5.78 6.00 -0.70
C ARG A 19 6.72 7.06 -0.11
N ILE A 20 6.49 8.35 -0.38
CA ILE A 20 7.33 9.45 0.15
C ILE A 20 7.25 9.58 1.68
N ARG A 21 6.18 9.08 2.33
CA ARG A 21 6.09 9.05 3.81
C ARG A 21 6.82 7.86 4.45
N ILE A 22 7.20 6.85 3.66
CA ILE A 22 7.97 5.68 4.12
C ILE A 22 9.45 6.03 3.97
N LYS A 23 10.03 6.59 5.04
CA LYS A 23 11.35 7.26 4.98
C LYS A 23 12.55 6.30 5.08
N ASP A 24 12.35 5.01 5.32
CA ASP A 24 13.44 4.05 5.47
C ASP A 24 13.51 3.07 4.29
N SER A 25 14.69 2.95 3.69
CA SER A 25 14.92 2.11 2.50
C SER A 25 14.72 0.61 2.76
N GLU A 26 14.77 0.19 4.03
CA GLU A 26 14.48 -1.19 4.46
C GLU A 26 12.98 -1.49 4.42
N ASP A 27 12.13 -0.52 4.75
CA ASP A 27 10.67 -0.66 4.63
C ASP A 27 10.28 -0.84 3.17
N LEU A 28 10.88 -0.07 2.25
CA LEU A 28 10.66 -0.19 0.81
C LEU A 28 11.02 -1.58 0.27
N LYS A 29 12.17 -2.15 0.69
CA LYS A 29 12.56 -3.52 0.30
C LYS A 29 11.63 -4.59 0.87
N SER A 30 11.09 -4.36 2.06
CA SER A 30 10.12 -5.25 2.71
C SER A 30 8.75 -5.23 2.02
N VAL A 31 8.38 -4.08 1.45
CA VAL A 31 7.13 -3.86 0.71
C VAL A 31 7.16 -4.57 -0.65
N GLU A 32 8.27 -4.54 -1.38
CA GLU A 32 8.30 -5.12 -2.74
C GLU A 32 8.08 -6.66 -2.80
N GLY A 33 8.35 -7.39 -1.71
CA GLY A 33 8.18 -8.85 -1.66
C GLY A 33 6.78 -9.34 -1.25
N VAL A 34 5.95 -8.51 -0.61
CA VAL A 34 4.74 -8.97 0.11
C VAL A 34 3.45 -8.40 -0.45
N PHE A 35 3.52 -7.30 -1.22
CA PHE A 35 2.35 -6.68 -1.83
C PHE A 35 2.16 -7.13 -3.28
N ASP A 36 1.70 -8.38 -3.46
CA ASP A 36 1.21 -8.81 -4.76
C ASP A 36 -0.10 -8.08 -5.15
N THR A 37 -0.50 -8.22 -6.41
CA THR A 37 -1.70 -7.56 -6.95
C THR A 37 -2.96 -7.89 -6.15
N PHE A 38 -3.06 -9.12 -5.63
CA PHE A 38 -4.22 -9.56 -4.85
C PHE A 38 -4.28 -8.86 -3.47
N THR A 39 -3.13 -8.76 -2.80
CA THR A 39 -2.95 -8.08 -1.52
C THR A 39 -3.28 -6.60 -1.65
N LEU A 40 -2.76 -5.93 -2.68
CA LEU A 40 -3.06 -4.51 -2.96
C LEU A 40 -4.56 -4.28 -3.21
N LYS A 41 -5.21 -5.17 -3.97
CA LYS A 41 -6.64 -5.07 -4.23
C LYS A 41 -7.47 -5.26 -2.95
N THR A 42 -7.04 -6.16 -2.08
CA THR A 42 -7.70 -6.39 -0.78
C THR A 42 -7.58 -5.17 0.13
N LEU A 43 -6.38 -4.59 0.24
CA LEU A 43 -6.16 -3.36 1.02
C LEU A 43 -6.96 -2.18 0.48
N TYR A 44 -7.03 -2.04 -0.85
CA TYR A 44 -7.88 -1.05 -1.50
C TYR A 44 -9.36 -1.25 -1.14
N GLN A 45 -9.86 -2.48 -1.14
CA GLN A 45 -11.24 -2.76 -0.72
C GLN A 45 -11.50 -2.43 0.75
N LEU A 46 -10.54 -2.72 1.64
CA LEU A 46 -10.64 -2.38 3.06
C LEU A 46 -10.69 -0.86 3.26
N SER A 47 -9.84 -0.12 2.55
CA SER A 47 -9.87 1.34 2.58
C SER A 47 -11.18 1.93 2.05
N ASN A 48 -11.70 1.44 0.91
CA ASN A 48 -12.99 1.92 0.39
C ASN A 48 -14.19 1.63 1.29
N LYS A 49 -14.09 0.62 2.15
CA LYS A 49 -15.11 0.31 3.15
C LYS A 49 -14.95 1.13 4.44
N GLY A 50 -13.91 1.96 4.54
CA GLY A 50 -13.63 2.79 5.71
C GLY A 50 -13.01 2.02 6.88
N TYR A 51 -12.36 0.88 6.63
CA TYR A 51 -11.63 0.15 7.69
C TYR A 51 -10.18 0.63 7.85
N ILE A 52 -9.61 1.26 6.82
CA ILE A 52 -8.22 1.72 6.80
C ILE A 52 -8.16 3.08 6.09
N ASP A 53 -7.81 4.12 6.83
CA ASP A 53 -7.56 5.47 6.36
C ASP A 53 -6.12 5.65 5.87
N ALA A 54 -5.15 5.00 6.53
CA ALA A 54 -3.75 5.07 6.15
C ALA A 54 -2.99 3.80 6.56
N LEU A 55 -2.17 3.26 5.65
CA LEU A 55 -1.20 2.22 5.96
C LEU A 55 0.13 2.86 6.37
N GLY A 56 0.71 2.39 7.47
CA GLY A 56 1.99 2.84 8.01
C GLY A 56 3.13 1.88 7.72
N GLY A 57 4.22 2.06 8.46
CA GLY A 57 5.42 1.20 8.39
C GLY A 57 5.17 -0.23 8.87
N VAL A 58 6.13 -1.10 8.57
CA VAL A 58 6.12 -2.48 9.03
C VAL A 58 6.44 -2.55 10.52
N ILE A 59 5.66 -3.34 11.26
CA ILE A 59 5.87 -3.64 12.68
C ILE A 59 6.66 -4.94 12.84
N SER A 60 6.40 -5.92 11.98
CA SER A 60 7.10 -7.20 12.00
C SER A 60 7.15 -7.81 10.60
N THR A 61 8.29 -8.38 10.23
CA THR A 61 8.45 -9.20 9.03
C THR A 61 8.67 -10.65 9.43
N GLY A 62 8.15 -11.57 8.64
CA GLY A 62 8.25 -13.00 8.90
C GLY A 62 8.18 -13.79 7.61
N LYS A 63 8.62 -15.05 7.66
CA LYS A 63 8.60 -15.94 6.49
C LYS A 63 7.19 -16.17 5.94
N GLU A 64 6.20 -16.15 6.83
CA GLU A 64 4.81 -16.51 6.52
C GLU A 64 3.88 -15.29 6.50
N ALA A 65 4.25 -14.19 7.15
CA ALA A 65 3.41 -13.01 7.27
C ALA A 65 4.22 -11.75 7.63
N ASN A 66 3.69 -10.60 7.23
CA ASN A 66 4.13 -9.28 7.70
C ASN A 66 2.99 -8.58 8.43
N ILE A 67 3.34 -7.80 9.45
CA ILE A 67 2.42 -6.98 10.25
C ILE A 67 2.73 -5.52 9.96
N TYR A 68 1.71 -4.74 9.57
CA TYR A 68 1.84 -3.31 9.30
C TYR A 68 0.96 -2.51 10.25
N HIS A 69 1.42 -1.31 10.58
CA HIS A 69 0.60 -0.34 11.28
C HIS A 69 -0.49 0.20 10.35
N ALA A 70 -1.68 0.48 10.89
CA ALA A 70 -2.77 1.10 10.14
C ALA A 70 -3.57 2.07 11.02
N LEU A 71 -4.06 3.14 10.40
CA LEU A 71 -5.07 4.06 10.95
C LEU A 71 -6.40 3.78 10.24
N GLY A 72 -7.52 3.97 10.92
CA GLY A 72 -8.88 3.84 10.36
C GLY A 72 -9.91 4.53 11.25
#